data_AF-A0A6N9R2E4-F1
#
_entry.id   AF-A0A6N9R2E4-F1
#
_cell.length_a   1.000
_cell.length_b   1.000
_cell.length_c   1.000
_cell.angle_alpha   90.00
_cell.angle_beta   90.00
_cell.angle_gamma   90.00
#
_symmetry.space_group_name_H-M   'P 1'
#
loop_
_entity.id
_entity.type
_entity.pdbx_description
1 polymer ?
#
loop_
_entity_poly.entity_id
_entity_poly.type
_entity_poly.pdbx_seq_one_letter_code
_entity_poly.pdbx_strand_id
1 'polypeptide(L)'
;MKLSRVKMLALAALFLSPAIAWAAPGDGLLGTDHDFASGLGAQTAGVPVGLCTFCHTPHKAMSTLLLWNHTLSSATFNWDVPTTTAGTNFPTILGPSYKGATAKCLSCHDGSVAIGDIAWFKETNYPGGTGLSTFKMSSEPSHQVGGGGAMAGNHPVAMPYPYNNAANTYNASTTGPAATLGEWQADPTLLASSKIRLFNDNGSGAISAGVVAGKTGIECSTCHDPHNKAAVDEMFLRGMITGSTQGDGYLCLQCHKK
;
A
#
# COMPACT_ATOMS: atom_id res chain seq x y z
N MET A 1 8.30 10.80 -57.71
CA MET A 1 7.72 11.99 -57.06
C MET A 1 8.74 12.53 -56.06
N LYS A 2 9.48 13.60 -56.40
CA LYS A 2 10.52 14.18 -55.52
C LYS A 2 9.84 15.01 -54.43
N LEU A 3 9.77 14.51 -53.20
CA LEU A 3 9.35 15.33 -52.07
C LEU A 3 10.41 16.41 -51.81
N SER A 4 9.98 17.66 -51.66
CA SER A 4 10.90 18.78 -51.35
C SER A 4 11.50 18.59 -49.95
N ARG A 5 12.74 19.05 -49.74
CA ARG A 5 13.47 18.95 -48.46
C ARG A 5 12.67 19.51 -47.26
N VAL A 6 11.78 20.46 -47.51
CA VAL A 6 10.86 21.04 -46.51
C VAL A 6 9.80 20.04 -46.03
N LYS A 7 9.29 19.17 -46.90
CA LYS A 7 8.33 18.12 -46.53
C LYS A 7 8.98 16.96 -45.77
N MET A 8 10.30 16.75 -45.94
CA MET A 8 11.08 15.77 -45.18
C MET A 8 11.33 16.23 -43.73
N LEU A 9 11.56 17.52 -43.52
CA LEU A 9 11.72 18.13 -42.18
C LEU A 9 10.40 18.16 -41.38
N ALA A 10 9.26 18.39 -42.06
CA ALA A 10 7.95 18.35 -41.40
C ALA A 10 7.53 16.93 -40.97
N LEU A 11 8.00 15.89 -41.66
CA LEU A 11 7.73 14.49 -41.30
C LEU A 11 8.63 13.99 -40.15
N ALA A 12 9.83 14.57 -39.98
CA ALA A 12 10.74 14.25 -38.88
C ALA A 12 10.32 14.91 -37.55
N ALA A 13 9.64 16.05 -37.60
CA ALA A 13 9.15 16.75 -36.41
C ALA A 13 7.88 16.14 -35.78
N LEU A 14 7.17 15.25 -36.51
CA LEU A 14 5.93 14.63 -36.04
C LEU A 14 6.15 13.38 -35.15
N PHE A 15 7.40 12.95 -34.95
CA PHE A 15 7.76 11.79 -34.11
C PHE A 15 8.44 12.16 -32.78
N LEU A 16 8.57 13.45 -32.45
CA LEU A 16 8.97 13.89 -31.10
C LEU A 16 7.74 14.32 -30.31
N SER A 17 6.75 13.43 -30.16
CA SER A 17 5.91 13.53 -28.97
C SER A 17 6.77 13.12 -27.78
N PRO A 18 6.92 13.94 -26.73
CA PRO A 18 7.52 13.46 -25.50
C PRO A 18 6.65 12.28 -25.05
N ALA A 19 7.21 11.08 -25.10
CA ALA A 19 6.61 9.96 -24.39
C ALA A 19 6.50 10.44 -22.94
N ILE A 20 5.26 10.57 -22.44
CA ILE A 20 5.04 10.78 -21.01
C ILE A 20 5.59 9.50 -20.37
N ALA A 21 6.81 9.57 -19.88
CA ALA A 21 7.44 8.46 -19.20
C ALA A 21 6.74 8.32 -17.85
N TRP A 22 5.83 7.35 -17.77
CA TRP A 22 5.28 6.87 -16.51
C TRP A 22 6.45 6.46 -15.62
N ALA A 23 6.41 6.79 -14.33
CA ALA A 23 7.49 6.42 -13.44
C ALA A 23 7.63 4.90 -13.40
N ALA A 24 8.85 4.41 -13.64
CA ALA A 24 9.12 2.99 -13.53
C ALA A 24 9.14 2.58 -12.04
N PRO A 25 9.00 1.28 -11.74
CA PRO A 25 9.16 0.79 -10.38
C PRO A 25 10.51 1.21 -9.79
N GLY A 26 10.50 1.90 -8.64
CA GLY A 26 11.70 2.40 -7.96
C GLY A 26 12.02 3.89 -8.17
N ASP A 27 11.38 4.55 -9.14
CA ASP A 27 11.68 5.96 -9.47
C ASP A 27 11.04 6.96 -8.48
N GLY A 28 10.07 6.53 -7.68
CA GLY A 28 9.29 7.38 -6.79
C GLY A 28 7.86 7.60 -7.28
N LEU A 29 7.12 8.44 -6.57
CA LEU A 29 5.67 8.58 -6.75
C LEU A 29 5.23 9.42 -7.95
N LEU A 30 6.06 10.35 -8.43
CA LEU A 30 5.68 11.28 -9.50
C LEU A 30 5.37 10.50 -10.79
N GLY A 31 4.19 10.71 -11.39
CA GLY A 31 3.75 10.00 -12.58
C GLY A 31 3.29 8.56 -12.35
N THR A 32 3.02 8.16 -11.10
CA THR A 32 2.40 6.86 -10.75
C THR A 32 0.91 7.03 -10.46
N ASP A 33 0.17 5.94 -10.21
CA ASP A 33 -1.24 6.01 -9.80
C ASP A 33 -1.48 6.71 -8.45
N HIS A 34 -0.44 6.79 -7.61
CA HIS A 34 -0.47 7.56 -6.36
C HIS A 34 0.00 9.01 -6.54
N ASP A 35 0.21 9.45 -7.79
CA ASP A 35 0.42 10.86 -8.10
C ASP A 35 -0.89 11.62 -8.24
N PHE A 36 -1.39 12.08 -7.10
CA PHE A 36 -2.55 12.96 -7.04
C PHE A 36 -2.18 14.45 -7.17
N ALA A 37 -0.92 14.80 -7.42
CA ALA A 37 -0.57 16.19 -7.69
C ALA A 37 -0.66 16.52 -9.18
N SER A 38 -0.31 15.54 -10.03
CA SER A 38 -0.22 15.71 -11.48
C SER A 38 -0.98 14.66 -12.32
N GLY A 39 -1.44 13.56 -11.70
CA GLY A 39 -2.11 12.44 -12.38
C GLY A 39 -3.64 12.51 -12.49
N LEU A 40 -4.24 11.42 -12.99
CA LEU A 40 -5.65 11.30 -13.42
C LEU A 40 -6.72 11.39 -12.30
N GLY A 41 -6.33 11.65 -11.05
CA GLY A 41 -7.23 11.68 -9.89
C GLY A 41 -7.33 13.01 -9.13
N ALA A 42 -6.55 14.04 -9.48
CA ALA A 42 -6.54 15.27 -8.68
C ALA A 42 -6.00 16.51 -9.41
N GLN A 43 -6.92 17.40 -9.76
CA GLN A 43 -7.23 18.60 -8.98
C GLN A 43 -8.70 18.95 -9.31
N THR A 44 -9.50 19.40 -8.35
CA THR A 44 -10.52 20.41 -8.68
C THR A 44 -9.75 21.62 -9.17
N ALA A 45 -10.03 22.07 -10.39
CA ALA A 45 -9.31 23.14 -11.08
C ALA A 45 -8.91 24.29 -10.13
N GLY A 46 -7.61 24.45 -9.85
CA GLY A 46 -7.05 25.67 -9.24
C GLY A 46 -6.24 25.54 -7.94
N VAL A 47 -6.22 24.39 -7.25
CA VAL A 47 -5.41 24.23 -6.01
C VAL A 47 -4.24 23.28 -6.25
N PRO A 48 -2.97 23.73 -6.33
CA PRO A 48 -1.84 22.85 -6.59
C PRO A 48 -1.39 22.10 -5.33
N VAL A 49 -2.08 21.00 -4.99
CA VAL A 49 -1.71 20.14 -3.85
C VAL A 49 -0.38 19.42 -4.11
N GLY A 50 0.46 19.32 -3.08
CA GLY A 50 1.75 18.62 -3.17
C GLY A 50 1.59 17.10 -3.21
N LEU A 51 2.53 16.42 -3.89
CA LEU A 51 2.52 14.97 -4.10
C LEU A 51 2.31 14.16 -2.80
N CYS A 52 3.05 14.48 -1.75
CA CYS A 52 2.95 13.78 -0.47
C CYS A 52 1.78 14.26 0.41
N THR A 53 1.15 15.39 0.07
CA THR A 53 0.19 16.06 0.95
C THR A 53 -1.08 15.26 1.16
N PHE A 54 -1.47 14.44 0.18
CA PHE A 54 -2.63 13.57 0.31
C PHE A 54 -2.46 12.55 1.44
N CYS A 55 -1.23 12.12 1.73
CA CYS A 55 -0.93 11.15 2.78
C CYS A 55 -0.37 11.80 4.05
N HIS A 56 0.42 12.87 3.92
CA HIS A 56 1.24 13.43 4.99
C HIS A 56 1.08 14.95 5.09
N THR A 57 1.10 15.49 6.31
CA THR A 57 1.21 16.94 6.54
C THR A 57 2.18 17.24 7.68
N PRO A 58 3.11 18.21 7.54
CA PRO A 58 4.01 18.58 8.64
C PRO A 58 3.28 19.04 9.90
N HIS A 59 2.14 19.73 9.75
CA HIS A 59 1.35 20.28 10.84
C HIS A 59 -0.13 19.95 10.67
N LYS A 60 -0.87 19.84 11.78
CA LYS A 60 -2.31 19.55 11.81
C LYS A 60 -2.68 18.19 11.21
N ALA A 61 -1.76 17.23 11.24
CA ALA A 61 -2.05 15.84 10.91
C ALA A 61 -3.15 15.28 11.83
N MET A 62 -3.99 14.39 11.31
CA MET A 62 -4.97 13.66 12.12
C MET A 62 -4.31 12.69 13.10
N SER A 63 -3.10 12.23 12.77
CA SER A 63 -2.32 11.38 13.66
C SER A 63 -0.84 11.71 13.53
N THR A 64 -0.15 11.71 14.66
CA THR A 64 1.31 11.84 14.71
C THR A 64 2.00 10.65 14.05
N LEU A 65 1.38 9.48 14.06
CA LEU A 65 1.89 8.31 13.35
C LEU A 65 1.85 8.56 11.83
N LEU A 66 3.03 8.62 11.23
CA LEU A 66 3.28 9.01 9.83
C LEU A 66 2.86 10.45 9.50
N LEU A 67 2.53 11.29 10.48
CA LEU A 67 1.96 12.62 10.23
C LEU A 67 0.77 12.56 9.25
N TRP A 68 -0.11 11.58 9.46
CA TRP A 68 -1.15 11.19 8.51
C TRP A 68 -2.18 12.30 8.26
N ASN A 69 -2.41 12.59 6.98
CA ASN A 69 -3.24 13.70 6.53
C ASN A 69 -4.56 13.29 5.87
N HIS A 70 -4.82 12.00 5.62
CA HIS A 70 -6.04 11.53 4.95
C HIS A 70 -7.11 10.99 5.90
N THR A 71 -8.38 11.34 5.72
CA THR A 71 -9.45 10.93 6.64
C THR A 71 -9.54 9.40 6.70
N LEU A 72 -9.45 8.80 7.90
CA LEU A 72 -9.52 7.34 8.05
C LEU A 72 -10.93 6.81 7.81
N SER A 73 -11.03 5.63 7.20
CA SER A 73 -12.30 4.90 7.13
C SER A 73 -12.82 4.58 8.52
N SER A 74 -14.13 4.71 8.71
CA SER A 74 -14.83 4.29 9.93
C SER A 74 -15.24 2.81 9.90
N ALA A 75 -14.92 2.07 8.84
CA ALA A 75 -15.28 0.67 8.71
C ALA A 75 -14.52 -0.23 9.69
N THR A 76 -15.16 -1.35 10.02
CA THR A 76 -14.53 -2.49 10.68
C THR A 76 -14.28 -3.55 9.62
N PHE A 77 -13.01 -3.90 9.43
CA PHE A 77 -12.62 -4.86 8.40
C PHE A 77 -12.48 -6.26 8.98
N ASN A 78 -13.15 -7.22 8.35
CA ASN A 78 -13.16 -8.62 8.76
C ASN A 78 -12.99 -9.54 7.56
N TRP A 79 -12.40 -10.71 7.81
CA TRP A 79 -12.39 -11.82 6.88
C TRP A 79 -13.73 -12.59 6.92
N ASP A 80 -14.02 -13.29 5.84
CA ASP A 80 -15.23 -14.10 5.66
C ASP A 80 -15.25 -15.37 6.50
N VAL A 81 -14.07 -15.80 6.96
CA VAL A 81 -13.88 -16.93 7.87
C VAL A 81 -13.17 -16.49 9.15
N PRO A 82 -13.40 -17.15 10.29
CA PRO A 82 -12.85 -16.71 11.58
C PRO A 82 -11.39 -17.14 11.79
N THR A 83 -10.97 -18.25 11.18
CA THR A 83 -9.65 -18.85 11.41
C THR A 83 -9.07 -19.47 10.13
N THR A 84 -7.75 -19.52 10.07
CA THR A 84 -7.02 -20.33 9.08
C THR A 84 -7.13 -21.82 9.40
N THR A 85 -6.80 -22.69 8.43
CA THR A 85 -6.69 -24.15 8.65
C THR A 85 -5.67 -24.52 9.74
N ALA A 86 -4.67 -23.67 9.97
CA ALA A 86 -3.67 -23.86 11.02
C ALA A 86 -4.14 -23.42 12.42
N GLY A 87 -5.36 -22.88 12.54
CA GLY A 87 -5.93 -22.40 13.80
C GLY A 87 -5.53 -20.97 14.19
N THR A 88 -4.87 -20.21 13.31
CA THR A 88 -4.64 -18.77 13.52
C THR A 88 -5.96 -18.03 13.32
N ASN A 89 -6.41 -17.27 14.32
CA ASN A 89 -7.61 -16.41 14.17
C ASN A 89 -7.32 -15.28 13.19
N PHE A 90 -8.27 -14.96 12.31
CA PHE A 90 -8.17 -13.73 11.53
C PHE A 90 -8.37 -12.53 12.45
N PRO A 91 -7.52 -11.50 12.35
CA PRO A 91 -7.65 -10.30 13.15
C PRO A 91 -8.85 -9.47 12.69
N THR A 92 -9.31 -8.55 13.55
CA THR A 92 -10.21 -7.47 13.13
C THR A 92 -9.41 -6.18 13.02
N ILE A 93 -9.64 -5.40 11.96
CA ILE A 93 -9.05 -4.06 11.82
C ILE A 93 -10.15 -3.04 12.07
N LEU A 94 -10.04 -2.31 13.17
CA LEU A 94 -10.94 -1.20 13.49
C LEU A 94 -10.37 0.08 12.89
N GLY A 95 -10.86 0.54 11.74
CA GLY A 95 -10.22 1.57 10.91
C GLY A 95 -9.59 2.76 11.68
N PRO A 96 -10.35 3.51 12.50
CA PRO A 96 -9.79 4.68 13.22
C PRO A 96 -8.89 4.31 14.42
N SER A 97 -9.14 3.16 15.03
CA SER A 97 -8.47 2.73 16.26
C SER A 97 -7.18 1.97 15.97
N TYR A 98 -7.13 1.25 14.85
CA TYR A 98 -5.96 0.48 14.42
C TYR A 98 -4.84 1.42 13.98
N LYS A 99 -3.64 1.18 14.52
CA LYS A 99 -2.48 2.05 14.28
C LYS A 99 -1.55 1.53 13.19
N GLY A 100 -1.81 0.33 12.64
CA GLY A 100 -0.99 -0.23 11.57
C GLY A 100 -1.13 0.52 10.27
N ALA A 101 -0.15 0.36 9.38
CA ALA A 101 -0.16 0.97 8.06
C ALA A 101 -1.36 0.54 7.22
N THR A 102 -1.88 -0.68 7.43
CA THR A 102 -3.07 -1.20 6.74
C THR A 102 -4.29 -0.27 6.86
N ALA A 103 -4.53 0.32 8.04
CA ALA A 103 -5.66 1.26 8.22
C ALA A 103 -5.51 2.54 7.37
N LYS A 104 -4.27 2.91 7.02
CA LYS A 104 -3.97 4.06 6.17
C LYS A 104 -4.22 3.74 4.69
N CYS A 105 -3.85 2.55 4.25
CA CYS A 105 -4.16 2.08 2.90
C CYS A 105 -5.67 1.95 2.71
N LEU A 106 -6.35 1.31 3.67
CA LEU A 106 -7.78 1.07 3.62
C LEU A 106 -8.61 2.36 3.68
N SER A 107 -8.07 3.48 4.18
CA SER A 107 -8.81 4.75 4.14
C SER A 107 -9.00 5.28 2.72
N CYS A 108 -8.17 4.88 1.77
CA CYS A 108 -8.40 5.16 0.34
C CYS A 108 -9.02 3.96 -0.37
N HIS A 109 -8.45 2.76 -0.17
CA HIS A 109 -8.76 1.57 -0.97
C HIS A 109 -10.12 0.95 -0.65
N ASP A 110 -10.70 1.18 0.54
CA ASP A 110 -12.04 0.68 0.83
C ASP A 110 -13.13 1.42 0.02
N GLY A 111 -12.78 2.58 -0.54
CA GLY A 111 -13.65 3.39 -1.38
C GLY A 111 -14.72 4.17 -0.61
N SER A 112 -14.61 4.26 0.72
CA SER A 112 -15.57 4.99 1.56
C SER A 112 -15.26 6.49 1.65
N VAL A 113 -13.97 6.84 1.71
CA VAL A 113 -13.46 8.21 1.83
C VAL A 113 -12.88 8.69 0.50
N ALA A 114 -13.10 9.96 0.16
CA ALA A 114 -12.57 10.55 -1.07
C ALA A 114 -11.06 10.84 -0.96
N ILE A 115 -10.31 10.74 -2.06
CA ILE A 115 -8.86 11.00 -2.08
C ILE A 115 -8.52 12.40 -1.55
N GLY A 116 -9.32 13.41 -1.92
CA GLY A 116 -9.10 14.78 -1.47
C GLY A 116 -9.56 15.09 -0.05
N ASP A 117 -10.10 14.11 0.69
CA ASP A 117 -10.51 14.29 2.08
C ASP A 117 -9.29 14.26 2.99
N ILE A 118 -8.67 15.42 3.14
CA ILE A 118 -7.44 15.60 3.90
C ILE A 118 -7.62 16.61 5.02
N ALA A 119 -6.87 16.44 6.10
CA ALA A 119 -6.98 17.30 7.27
C ALA A 119 -6.47 18.71 7.00
N TRP A 120 -5.30 18.87 6.37
CA TRP A 120 -4.68 20.19 6.25
C TRP A 120 -3.82 20.36 5.01
N PHE A 121 -4.01 21.49 4.32
CA PHE A 121 -3.10 22.01 3.31
C PHE A 121 -3.27 23.53 3.16
N LYS A 122 -2.18 24.27 2.91
CA LYS A 122 -2.20 25.75 2.73
C LYS A 122 -3.13 26.48 3.70
N GLU A 123 -2.90 26.23 5.00
CA GLU A 123 -3.62 26.89 6.09
C GLU A 123 -5.14 26.65 6.12
N THR A 124 -5.61 25.62 5.42
CA THR A 124 -7.03 25.33 5.21
C THR A 124 -7.31 23.84 5.47
N ASN A 125 -8.47 23.54 6.06
CA ASN A 125 -8.98 22.17 6.16
C ASN A 125 -9.75 21.80 4.89
N TYR A 126 -9.64 20.55 4.42
CA TYR A 126 -10.35 20.07 3.21
C TYR A 126 -11.23 18.85 3.51
N PRO A 127 -12.36 19.02 4.23
CA PRO A 127 -13.22 17.91 4.62
C PRO A 127 -14.02 17.34 3.43
N GLY A 128 -14.20 16.02 3.44
CA GLY A 128 -15.13 15.32 2.53
C GLY A 128 -14.72 15.35 1.06
N GLY A 129 -13.46 15.69 0.76
CA GLY A 129 -12.95 15.87 -0.60
C GLY A 129 -13.44 17.14 -1.30
N THR A 130 -14.30 17.93 -0.64
CA THR A 130 -14.83 19.17 -1.20
C THR A 130 -13.72 20.21 -1.34
N GLY A 131 -13.48 20.67 -2.57
CA GLY A 131 -12.41 21.63 -2.87
C GLY A 131 -11.06 21.03 -3.29
N LEU A 132 -10.89 19.69 -3.32
CA LEU A 132 -9.72 19.02 -3.91
C LEU A 132 -10.07 17.87 -4.87
N SER A 133 -10.62 16.77 -4.37
CA SER A 133 -11.03 15.62 -5.19
C SER A 133 -12.05 14.77 -4.44
N THR A 134 -13.20 14.55 -5.07
CA THR A 134 -14.28 13.70 -4.55
C THR A 134 -14.18 12.26 -5.04
N PHE A 135 -13.13 11.93 -5.80
CA PHE A 135 -12.91 10.59 -6.32
C PHE A 135 -12.73 9.58 -5.18
N LYS A 136 -13.34 8.40 -5.32
CA LYS A 136 -13.29 7.30 -4.36
C LYS A 136 -12.92 6.01 -5.09
N MET A 137 -12.16 5.14 -4.43
CA MET A 137 -11.76 3.85 -5.02
C MET A 137 -12.94 2.91 -5.30
N SER A 138 -14.12 3.17 -4.75
CA SER A 138 -15.37 2.49 -5.14
C SER A 138 -15.76 2.72 -6.62
N SER A 139 -15.14 3.68 -7.29
CA SER A 139 -15.28 3.91 -8.73
C SER A 139 -14.25 3.11 -9.57
N GLU A 140 -13.27 2.47 -8.93
CA GLU A 140 -12.22 1.65 -9.58
C GLU A 140 -12.15 0.26 -8.93
N PRO A 141 -13.08 -0.66 -9.27
CA PRO A 141 -13.22 -1.94 -8.57
C PRO A 141 -11.96 -2.83 -8.59
N SER A 142 -11.09 -2.68 -9.60
CA SER A 142 -9.82 -3.43 -9.68
C SER A 142 -8.81 -3.05 -8.60
N HIS A 143 -8.95 -1.87 -8.00
CA HIS A 143 -8.05 -1.34 -6.97
C HIS A 143 -8.76 -1.20 -5.61
N GLN A 144 -10.06 -1.51 -5.54
CA GLN A 144 -10.83 -1.45 -4.32
C GLN A 144 -10.57 -2.68 -3.44
N VAL A 145 -10.21 -2.46 -2.18
CA VAL A 145 -9.96 -3.50 -1.18
C VAL A 145 -10.67 -3.13 0.11
N GLY A 146 -11.45 -4.05 0.68
CA GLY A 146 -12.13 -3.79 1.95
C GLY A 146 -13.46 -3.04 1.81
N GLY A 147 -14.06 -2.99 0.61
CA GLY A 147 -15.35 -2.33 0.37
C GLY A 147 -16.42 -2.77 1.38
N GLY A 148 -17.01 -1.83 2.11
CA GLY A 148 -17.97 -2.11 3.17
C GLY A 148 -17.42 -2.90 4.37
N GLY A 149 -16.09 -2.97 4.54
CA GLY A 149 -15.41 -3.75 5.58
C GLY A 149 -15.10 -5.21 5.21
N ALA A 150 -15.38 -5.64 3.97
CA ALA A 150 -15.19 -7.03 3.57
C ALA A 150 -13.77 -7.30 3.08
N MET A 151 -13.00 -8.14 3.80
CA MET A 151 -11.65 -8.56 3.40
C MET A 151 -11.62 -9.90 2.66
N ALA A 152 -12.77 -10.49 2.37
CA ALA A 152 -12.89 -11.76 1.64
C ALA A 152 -12.06 -11.74 0.34
N GLY A 153 -11.37 -12.84 0.06
CA GLY A 153 -10.52 -13.00 -1.13
C GLY A 153 -9.17 -12.26 -1.11
N ASN A 154 -8.90 -11.42 -0.10
CA ASN A 154 -7.64 -10.72 0.02
C ASN A 154 -6.63 -11.48 0.86
N HIS A 155 -5.35 -11.33 0.54
CA HIS A 155 -4.28 -11.87 1.39
C HIS A 155 -4.39 -11.26 2.80
N PRO A 156 -4.30 -12.08 3.87
CA PRO A 156 -4.38 -11.57 5.23
C PRO A 156 -3.30 -10.55 5.54
N VAL A 157 -3.68 -9.50 6.28
CA VAL A 157 -2.83 -8.40 6.76
C VAL A 157 -3.24 -8.06 8.19
N ALA A 158 -2.47 -7.22 8.88
CA ALA A 158 -2.62 -6.99 10.31
C ALA A 158 -2.54 -8.29 11.12
N MET A 159 -1.82 -9.30 10.62
CA MET A 159 -1.82 -10.70 11.10
C MET A 159 -0.40 -11.12 11.49
N PRO A 160 -0.21 -12.07 12.44
CA PRO A 160 1.12 -12.54 12.81
C PRO A 160 1.85 -13.21 11.65
N TYR A 161 3.15 -12.97 11.60
CA TYR A 161 4.10 -13.67 10.75
C TYR A 161 4.93 -14.59 11.64
N PRO A 162 5.14 -15.87 11.30
CA PRO A 162 5.92 -16.79 12.11
C PRO A 162 7.43 -16.55 11.99
N TYR A 163 7.85 -15.34 12.35
CA TYR A 163 9.23 -14.88 12.38
C TYR A 163 10.09 -15.82 13.23
N ASN A 164 11.31 -16.09 12.75
CA ASN A 164 12.23 -17.10 13.26
C ASN A 164 11.62 -18.51 13.33
N ASN A 165 10.67 -18.81 12.44
CA ASN A 165 9.93 -20.08 12.45
C ASN A 165 9.33 -20.38 13.82
N ALA A 166 8.84 -19.34 14.50
CA ALA A 166 8.23 -19.41 15.81
C ALA A 166 6.82 -18.81 15.78
N ALA A 167 5.96 -19.21 16.72
CA ALA A 167 4.68 -18.56 16.90
C ALA A 167 4.87 -17.09 17.30
N ASN A 168 4.16 -16.20 16.61
CA ASN A 168 4.12 -14.78 16.93
C ASN A 168 2.68 -14.35 17.19
N THR A 169 2.52 -13.30 17.99
CA THR A 169 1.26 -12.62 18.24
C THR A 169 1.31 -11.21 17.66
N TYR A 170 0.30 -10.84 16.89
CA TYR A 170 0.20 -9.54 16.25
C TYR A 170 -1.28 -9.16 16.09
N ASN A 171 -1.65 -7.92 16.43
CA ASN A 171 -3.05 -7.46 16.45
C ASN A 171 -3.99 -8.44 17.18
N ALA A 172 -3.58 -8.87 18.38
CA ALA A 172 -4.26 -9.87 19.21
C ALA A 172 -4.50 -11.26 18.56
N SER A 173 -4.02 -11.50 17.34
CA SER A 173 -4.02 -12.81 16.70
C SER A 173 -2.69 -13.51 16.94
N THR A 174 -2.73 -14.78 17.32
CA THR A 174 -1.54 -15.60 17.55
C THR A 174 -1.47 -16.72 16.53
N THR A 175 -0.27 -16.96 16.01
CA THR A 175 0.02 -18.07 15.09
C THR A 175 -0.56 -19.37 15.66
N GLY A 176 -1.40 -20.03 14.86
CA GLY A 176 -2.13 -21.21 15.29
C GLY A 176 -1.23 -22.41 15.56
N PRO A 177 -1.65 -23.34 16.45
CA PRO A 177 -0.84 -24.46 16.90
C PRO A 177 -0.55 -25.49 15.81
N ALA A 178 -1.36 -25.53 14.75
CA ALA A 178 -1.17 -26.44 13.61
C ALA A 178 -0.37 -25.81 12.48
N ALA A 179 0.24 -24.64 12.69
CA ALA A 179 1.10 -24.01 11.68
C ALA A 179 2.40 -24.81 11.51
N THR A 180 2.70 -25.22 10.27
CA THR A 180 3.97 -25.86 9.93
C THR A 180 5.07 -24.80 9.83
N LEU A 181 5.67 -24.43 10.97
CA LEU A 181 6.58 -23.28 11.05
C LEU A 181 7.80 -23.41 10.13
N GLY A 182 8.26 -24.64 9.84
CA GLY A 182 9.37 -24.90 8.92
C GLY A 182 9.11 -24.52 7.45
N GLU A 183 7.86 -24.35 7.05
CA GLU A 183 7.47 -23.91 5.69
C GLU A 183 7.50 -22.40 5.50
N TRP A 184 8.02 -21.66 6.48
CA TRP A 184 8.13 -20.20 6.40
C TRP A 184 9.60 -19.79 6.28
N GLN A 185 9.84 -18.67 5.60
CA GLN A 185 11.14 -18.02 5.67
C GLN A 185 11.33 -17.49 7.10
N ALA A 186 12.46 -17.83 7.73
CA ALA A 186 12.69 -17.45 9.13
C ALA A 186 12.65 -15.92 9.28
N ASP A 187 13.34 -15.23 8.37
CA ASP A 187 13.28 -13.80 8.22
C ASP A 187 13.32 -13.42 6.73
N PRO A 188 12.18 -12.99 6.14
CA PRO A 188 12.13 -12.57 4.76
C PRO A 188 12.88 -11.26 4.51
N THR A 189 13.20 -10.48 5.55
CA THR A 189 13.93 -9.21 5.44
C THR A 189 15.44 -9.39 5.24
N LEU A 190 15.96 -10.59 5.52
CA LEU A 190 17.38 -10.95 5.33
C LEU A 190 17.66 -11.63 3.99
N LEU A 191 16.63 -11.94 3.21
CA LEU A 191 16.80 -12.54 1.89
C LEU A 191 17.37 -11.49 0.93
N ALA A 192 18.48 -11.80 0.25
CA ALA A 192 19.19 -10.84 -0.60
C ALA A 192 18.33 -10.26 -1.75
N SER A 193 17.36 -11.05 -2.27
CA SER A 193 16.42 -10.66 -3.32
C SER A 193 15.17 -9.96 -2.80
N SER A 194 14.95 -9.96 -1.49
CA SER A 194 13.70 -9.51 -0.88
C SER A 194 13.78 -8.05 -0.48
N LYS A 195 12.72 -7.30 -0.80
CA LYS A 195 12.50 -5.95 -0.28
C LYS A 195 11.34 -5.90 0.72
N ILE A 196 10.95 -7.07 1.23
CA ILE A 196 9.86 -7.26 2.18
C ILE A 196 10.18 -6.55 3.49
N ARG A 197 9.15 -5.97 4.09
CA ARG A 197 9.22 -5.33 5.41
C ARG A 197 8.33 -6.06 6.38
N LEU A 198 8.80 -6.26 7.60
CA LEU A 198 7.98 -6.77 8.68
C LEU A 198 7.75 -5.69 9.75
N PHE A 199 6.73 -5.93 10.56
CA PHE A 199 6.29 -5.03 11.61
C PHE A 199 6.21 -5.78 12.94
N ASN A 200 6.25 -5.05 14.03
CA ASN A 200 6.01 -5.59 15.36
C ASN A 200 4.97 -4.77 16.11
N ASP A 201 4.17 -5.47 16.90
CA ASP A 201 3.23 -4.88 17.85
C ASP A 201 3.72 -5.22 19.26
N ASN A 202 4.11 -4.21 20.02
CA ASN A 202 4.62 -4.43 21.37
C ASN A 202 3.54 -4.89 22.37
N GLY A 203 2.28 -4.97 21.96
CA GLY A 203 1.11 -5.33 22.77
C GLY A 203 0.39 -4.11 23.37
N SER A 204 0.92 -2.90 23.17
CA SER A 204 0.24 -1.64 23.53
C SER A 204 -0.61 -1.07 22.38
N GLY A 205 -0.70 -1.79 21.25
CA GLY A 205 -1.32 -1.30 20.01
C GLY A 205 -0.43 -0.34 19.22
N ALA A 206 0.81 -0.13 19.66
CA ALA A 206 1.82 0.62 18.92
C ALA A 206 2.52 -0.31 17.93
N ILE A 207 2.24 -0.09 16.64
CA ILE A 207 2.86 -0.83 15.54
C ILE A 207 4.11 -0.10 15.06
N SER A 208 5.23 -0.81 15.06
CA SER A 208 6.54 -0.30 14.65
C SER A 208 7.11 -1.13 13.52
N ALA A 209 7.94 -0.51 12.68
CA ALA A 209 8.68 -1.23 11.66
C ALA A 209 9.77 -2.11 12.30
N GLY A 210 10.08 -3.24 11.66
CA GLY A 210 11.10 -4.17 12.09
C GLY A 210 10.53 -5.40 12.82
N VAL A 211 11.42 -6.36 13.04
CA VAL A 211 11.09 -7.67 13.62
C VAL A 211 11.34 -7.68 15.13
N VAL A 212 10.44 -8.34 15.86
CA VAL A 212 10.60 -8.64 17.29
C VAL A 212 10.08 -10.06 17.53
N ALA A 213 10.92 -10.92 18.12
CA ALA A 213 10.55 -12.29 18.40
C ALA A 213 9.25 -12.38 19.22
N GLY A 214 8.34 -13.23 18.76
CA GLY A 214 7.02 -13.43 19.38
C GLY A 214 6.00 -12.33 19.10
N LYS A 215 6.39 -11.24 18.41
CA LYS A 215 5.55 -10.03 18.22
C LYS A 215 5.49 -9.55 16.77
N THR A 216 6.00 -10.34 15.83
CA THR A 216 6.14 -9.92 14.43
C THR A 216 4.90 -10.24 13.60
N GLY A 217 4.55 -9.35 12.69
CA GLY A 217 3.41 -9.47 11.79
C GLY A 217 3.62 -8.78 10.45
N ILE A 218 2.58 -8.86 9.62
CA ILE A 218 2.51 -8.25 8.30
C ILE A 218 1.41 -7.19 8.22
N GLU A 219 1.72 -6.10 7.53
CA GLU A 219 0.80 -5.05 7.07
C GLU A 219 0.71 -5.02 5.54
N CYS A 220 -0.21 -4.25 4.94
CA CYS A 220 -0.19 -4.00 3.48
C CYS A 220 1.18 -3.55 2.97
N SER A 221 1.86 -2.67 3.72
CA SER A 221 3.18 -2.15 3.34
C SER A 221 4.35 -3.14 3.53
N THR A 222 4.06 -4.37 3.97
CA THR A 222 4.97 -5.53 3.89
C THR A 222 5.26 -5.88 2.44
N CYS A 223 4.20 -5.86 1.63
CA CYS A 223 4.21 -6.26 0.23
C CYS A 223 4.20 -5.05 -0.69
N HIS A 224 3.50 -3.96 -0.33
CA HIS A 224 3.45 -2.75 -1.14
C HIS A 224 4.44 -1.69 -0.63
N ASP A 225 5.05 -0.92 -1.53
CA ASP A 225 5.83 0.25 -1.23
C ASP A 225 5.13 1.51 -1.75
N PRO A 226 4.35 2.22 -0.91
CA PRO A 226 3.57 3.38 -1.35
C PRO A 226 4.45 4.57 -1.76
N HIS A 227 5.77 4.48 -1.64
CA HIS A 227 6.71 5.50 -2.11
C HIS A 227 7.34 5.15 -3.46
N ASN A 228 7.05 3.97 -4.02
CA ASN A 228 7.63 3.45 -5.25
C ASN A 228 9.17 3.54 -5.29
N LYS A 229 9.86 3.23 -4.19
CA LYS A 229 11.33 3.20 -4.11
C LYS A 229 11.89 1.78 -4.00
N ALA A 230 11.18 0.94 -3.28
CA ALA A 230 11.44 -0.48 -3.15
C ALA A 230 10.50 -1.33 -4.01
N ALA A 231 9.56 -0.73 -4.73
CA ALA A 231 8.71 -1.46 -5.65
C ALA A 231 9.53 -2.07 -6.80
N VAL A 232 9.02 -3.16 -7.35
CA VAL A 232 9.56 -3.88 -8.51
C VAL A 232 8.51 -4.09 -9.60
N ASP A 233 7.28 -3.63 -9.38
CA ASP A 233 6.20 -3.62 -10.36
C ASP A 233 5.29 -2.38 -10.22
N GLU A 234 4.32 -2.29 -11.13
CA GLU A 234 3.33 -1.20 -11.21
C GLU A 234 2.27 -1.26 -10.10
N MET A 235 2.09 -2.42 -9.45
CA MET A 235 1.22 -2.57 -8.27
C MET A 235 1.93 -2.15 -6.97
N PHE A 236 3.09 -1.52 -7.09
CA PHE A 236 3.95 -1.10 -5.98
C PHE A 236 4.48 -2.28 -5.15
N LEU A 237 4.52 -3.50 -5.68
CA LEU A 237 4.98 -4.67 -4.92
C LEU A 237 6.49 -4.64 -4.67
N ARG A 238 6.90 -5.08 -3.49
CA ARG A 238 8.28 -5.27 -3.03
C ARG A 238 8.90 -6.60 -3.49
N GLY A 239 8.11 -7.42 -4.17
CA GLY A 239 8.50 -8.67 -4.83
C GLY A 239 7.71 -8.82 -6.12
N MET A 240 8.20 -9.66 -7.02
CA MET A 240 7.58 -9.87 -8.32
C MET A 240 6.27 -10.66 -8.16
N ILE A 241 5.23 -10.26 -8.90
CA ILE A 241 3.96 -11.00 -8.96
C ILE A 241 4.09 -12.34 -9.70
N THR A 242 5.11 -12.48 -10.56
CA THR A 242 5.41 -13.72 -11.29
C THR A 242 6.79 -14.26 -10.93
N GLY A 243 6.93 -15.57 -10.99
CA GLY A 243 8.21 -16.27 -10.85
C GLY A 243 8.00 -17.73 -10.43
N SER A 244 9.10 -18.49 -10.35
CA SER A 244 9.08 -19.92 -10.03
C SER A 244 10.10 -20.29 -8.94
N THR A 245 11.05 -19.40 -8.64
CA THR A 245 12.03 -19.57 -7.58
C THR A 245 12.05 -18.36 -6.64
N GLN A 246 12.62 -18.53 -5.45
CA GLN A 246 12.86 -17.40 -4.54
C GLN A 246 13.79 -16.35 -5.17
N GLY A 247 14.79 -16.80 -5.93
CA GLY A 247 15.77 -15.94 -6.60
C GLY A 247 15.18 -15.04 -7.67
N ASP A 248 14.02 -15.42 -8.25
CA ASP A 248 13.28 -14.61 -9.21
C ASP A 248 12.63 -13.37 -8.55
N GLY A 249 12.70 -13.27 -7.21
CA GLY A 249 12.01 -12.24 -6.45
C GLY A 249 10.51 -12.50 -6.31
N TYR A 250 10.02 -13.69 -6.67
CA TYR A 250 8.60 -14.04 -6.60
C TYR A 250 8.06 -13.84 -5.18
N LEU A 251 7.02 -13.02 -5.04
CA LEU A 251 6.52 -12.52 -3.75
C LEU A 251 6.17 -13.65 -2.78
N CYS A 252 5.48 -14.68 -3.24
CA CYS A 252 5.07 -15.80 -2.38
C CYS A 252 6.27 -16.53 -1.78
N LEU A 253 7.33 -16.73 -2.57
CA LEU A 253 8.54 -17.45 -2.13
C LEU A 253 9.50 -16.59 -1.29
N GLN A 254 9.21 -15.30 -1.16
CA GLN A 254 9.89 -14.45 -0.17
C GLN A 254 9.44 -14.76 1.25
N CYS A 255 8.24 -15.34 1.46
CA CYS A 255 7.69 -15.64 2.79
C CYS A 255 7.46 -17.13 3.02
N HIS A 256 7.14 -17.89 1.98
CA HIS A 256 6.85 -19.32 2.06
C HIS A 256 7.96 -20.16 1.43
N LYS A 257 8.34 -21.24 2.13
CA LYS A 257 9.16 -22.34 1.61
C LYS A 257 8.17 -23.41 1.15
N LYS A 258 8.04 -23.57 -0.17
CA LYS A 258 7.14 -24.55 -0.79
C LYS A 258 7.96 -25.46 -1.69
#